data_AF-A0A1X7IFE5-F1
#
_entry.id   AF-A0A1X7IFE5-F1
#
_cell.length_a   1.000
_cell.length_b   1.000
_cell.length_c   1.000
_cell.angle_alpha   90.00
_cell.angle_beta   90.00
_cell.angle_gamma   90.00
#
_symmetry.space_group_name_H-M   'P 1'
#
loop_
_entity.id
_entity.type
_entity.pdbx_description
1 polymer ?
#
loop_
_entity_poly.entity_id
_entity_poly.type
_entity_poly.pdbx_seq_one_letter_code
_entity_poly.pdbx_strand_id
1 'polypeptide(L)'
;MKNPKKLILRILIASSIILILLIGLFIFVVKKTGITEFYQKTIDYEPTVVQAEKTTPEFELGKKIFMEDCRKCHVSKEMRHNYLAGVVEKVGTTYLKTYLTKQDSLLKAKDEYALKLKGFWGNNGTMHKFNYTEKELNLLIEYLK
;
A
#
# COMPACT_ATOMS: atom_id res chain seq x y z
N MET A 1 -11.64 23.23 61.78
CA MET A 1 -11.74 22.11 60.80
C MET A 1 -12.50 22.60 59.57
N LYS A 2 -11.88 22.61 58.38
CA LYS A 2 -12.53 23.08 57.14
C LYS A 2 -13.64 22.10 56.76
N ASN A 3 -14.88 22.58 56.66
CA ASN A 3 -16.03 21.74 56.33
C ASN A 3 -15.85 21.15 54.91
N PRO A 4 -15.65 19.82 54.78
CA PRO A 4 -15.31 19.19 53.50
C PRO A 4 -16.42 19.38 52.46
N LYS A 5 -17.68 19.47 52.89
CA LYS A 5 -18.83 19.70 51.99
C LYS A 5 -18.75 21.09 51.33
N LYS A 6 -18.28 22.11 52.06
CA LYS A 6 -18.10 23.48 51.54
C LYS A 6 -16.91 23.60 50.60
N LEU A 7 -15.89 22.75 50.77
CA LEU A 7 -14.74 22.69 49.87
C LEU A 7 -15.10 22.00 48.54
N ILE A 8 -15.81 20.87 48.60
CA ILE A 8 -16.30 20.15 47.43
C ILE A 8 -17.24 21.03 46.59
N LEU A 9 -18.18 21.73 47.24
CA LEU A 9 -19.09 22.65 46.53
C LEU A 9 -18.36 23.77 45.79
N ARG A 10 -17.28 24.31 46.37
CA ARG A 10 -16.47 25.35 45.71
C ARG A 10 -15.70 24.81 44.50
N ILE A 11 -15.20 23.58 44.57
CA ILE A 11 -14.51 22.92 43.45
C ILE A 11 -15.50 22.67 42.32
N LEU A 12 -16.72 22.20 42.62
CA LEU A 12 -17.77 21.99 41.63
C LEU A 12 -18.19 23.29 40.93
N ILE A 13 -18.35 24.39 41.69
CA ILE A 13 -18.66 25.70 41.11
C ILE A 13 -17.52 26.19 40.21
N ALA A 14 -16.26 26.06 40.66
CA ALA A 14 -15.10 26.49 39.88
C ALA A 14 -14.92 25.66 38.60
N SER A 15 -15.12 24.35 38.66
CA SER A 15 -15.04 23.48 37.47
C SER A 15 -16.17 23.76 36.48
N SER A 16 -17.38 24.05 36.95
CA SER A 16 -18.49 24.47 36.08
C SER A 16 -18.21 25.79 35.36
N ILE A 17 -17.61 26.77 36.04
CA ILE A 17 -17.24 28.06 35.42
C ILE A 17 -16.18 27.85 34.34
N ILE A 18 -15.15 27.05 34.61
CA ILE A 18 -14.10 26.73 33.64
C ILE A 18 -14.68 26.02 32.41
N LEU A 19 -15.60 25.07 32.62
CA LEU A 19 -16.27 24.36 31.53
C LEU A 19 -17.07 25.31 30.63
N ILE A 20 -17.82 26.24 31.23
CA ILE A 20 -18.59 27.26 30.48
C ILE A 20 -17.66 28.14 29.63
N LEU A 21 -16.52 28.56 30.19
CA LEU A 21 -15.53 29.36 29.45
C LEU A 21 -14.92 28.59 28.28
N LEU A 22 -14.61 27.31 28.45
CA LEU A 22 -14.08 26.46 27.38
C LEU A 22 -15.10 26.26 26.25
N ILE A 23 -16.37 26.03 26.59
CA ILE A 23 -17.46 25.89 25.60
C ILE A 23 -17.66 27.22 24.85
N GLY A 24 -17.65 28.35 25.57
CA GLY A 24 -17.76 29.67 24.95
C GLY A 24 -16.62 29.99 23.99
N LEU A 25 -15.38 29.65 24.37
CA LEU A 25 -14.20 29.82 23.52
C LEU A 25 -14.25 28.91 22.28
N PHE A 26 -14.71 27.67 22.43
CA PHE A 26 -14.91 26.74 21.32
C PHE A 26 -15.94 27.29 20.31
N ILE A 27 -17.10 27.77 20.78
CA ILE A 27 -18.13 28.38 19.92
C ILE A 27 -17.60 29.65 19.24
N PHE A 28 -16.85 30.49 19.96
CA PHE A 28 -16.24 31.69 19.39
C PHE A 28 -15.25 31.37 18.27
N VAL A 29 -14.38 30.37 18.47
CA VAL A 29 -13.43 29.91 17.46
C VAL A 29 -14.19 29.39 16.24
N VAL A 30 -15.16 28.49 16.40
CA VAL A 30 -15.98 27.95 15.30
C VAL A 30 -16.68 29.06 14.50
N LYS A 31 -17.25 30.08 15.17
CA LYS A 31 -17.86 31.23 14.50
C LYS A 31 -16.86 32.10 13.74
N LYS A 32 -15.66 32.30 14.28
CA LYS A 32 -14.61 33.13 13.65
C LYS A 32 -13.93 32.44 12.48
N THR A 33 -13.71 31.13 12.58
CA THR A 33 -13.01 30.35 11.55
C THR A 33 -13.95 29.85 10.44
N GLY A 34 -15.27 29.97 10.62
CA GLY A 34 -16.26 29.54 9.63
C GLY A 34 -16.26 28.02 9.41
N ILE A 35 -15.73 27.25 10.36
CA ILE A 35 -15.67 25.79 10.29
C ILE A 35 -17.07 25.25 10.61
N THR A 36 -17.95 25.23 9.62
CA THR A 36 -19.28 24.59 9.73
C THR A 36 -19.23 23.11 9.42
N GLU A 37 -18.13 22.62 8.85
CA GLU A 37 -17.96 21.24 8.46
C GLU A 37 -16.56 20.77 8.88
N PHE A 38 -16.50 19.79 9.78
CA PHE A 38 -15.31 18.95 9.88
C PHE A 38 -15.20 18.27 8.52
N TYR A 39 -14.25 18.71 7.69
CA TYR A 39 -13.98 18.12 6.40
C TYR A 39 -13.54 16.67 6.62
N GLN A 40 -14.51 15.79 6.73
CA GLN A 40 -14.31 14.39 6.50
C GLN A 40 -13.97 14.32 5.03
N LYS A 41 -12.67 14.19 4.74
CA LYS A 41 -12.20 13.81 3.42
C LYS A 41 -12.75 12.42 3.16
N THR A 42 -14.01 12.34 2.75
CA THR A 42 -14.50 11.22 1.96
C THR A 42 -13.64 11.28 0.72
N ILE A 43 -12.59 10.47 0.71
CA ILE A 43 -11.99 10.10 -0.54
C ILE A 43 -13.15 9.46 -1.29
N ASP A 44 -13.75 10.22 -2.21
CA ASP A 44 -14.56 9.65 -3.26
C ASP A 44 -13.62 8.64 -3.93
N TYR A 45 -13.76 7.39 -3.51
CA TYR A 45 -13.40 6.28 -4.35
C TYR A 45 -14.40 6.38 -5.49
N GLU A 46 -14.08 7.22 -6.48
CA GLU A 46 -14.42 6.86 -7.85
C GLU A 46 -13.95 5.41 -7.95
N PRO A 47 -14.86 4.43 -8.13
CA PRO A 47 -14.40 3.16 -8.63
C PRO A 47 -13.63 3.53 -9.87
N THR A 48 -12.31 3.36 -9.80
CA THR A 48 -11.52 3.37 -11.02
C THR A 48 -12.23 2.32 -11.81
N VAL A 49 -12.96 2.74 -12.85
CA VAL A 49 -13.58 1.82 -13.78
C VAL A 49 -12.36 1.07 -14.24
N VAL A 50 -12.18 -0.14 -13.69
CA VAL A 50 -11.35 -1.14 -14.30
C VAL A 50 -12.10 -1.29 -15.60
N GLN A 51 -11.70 -0.51 -16.61
CA GLN A 51 -12.06 -0.78 -17.97
C GLN A 51 -11.70 -2.25 -18.05
N ALA A 52 -12.73 -3.08 -18.20
CA ALA A 52 -12.53 -4.47 -18.50
C ALA A 52 -11.94 -4.44 -19.90
N GLU A 53 -10.65 -4.12 -19.96
CA GLU A 53 -9.80 -4.32 -21.09
C GLU A 53 -10.04 -5.79 -21.43
N LYS A 54 -10.39 -6.06 -22.69
CA LYS A 54 -10.69 -7.42 -23.11
C LYS A 54 -9.45 -8.26 -22.82
N THR A 55 -9.48 -9.03 -21.75
CA THR A 55 -8.35 -9.86 -21.36
C THR A 55 -8.31 -11.07 -22.28
N THR A 56 -7.12 -11.38 -22.77
CA THR A 56 -6.91 -12.59 -23.57
C THR A 56 -6.98 -13.82 -22.67
N PRO A 57 -7.31 -15.02 -23.18
CA PRO A 57 -7.19 -16.25 -22.41
C PRO A 57 -5.79 -16.42 -21.78
N GLU A 58 -4.74 -16.01 -22.50
CA GLU A 58 -3.36 -16.03 -22.04
C GLU A 58 -3.13 -15.12 -20.84
N PHE A 59 -3.70 -13.90 -20.87
CA PHE A 59 -3.66 -12.96 -19.76
C PHE A 59 -4.26 -13.57 -18.50
N GLU A 60 -5.45 -14.16 -18.59
CA GLU A 60 -6.14 -14.74 -17.43
C GLU A 60 -5.39 -15.96 -16.87
N LEU A 61 -4.76 -16.76 -17.73
CA LEU A 61 -3.89 -17.85 -17.29
C LEU A 61 -2.62 -17.33 -16.59
N GLY A 62 -1.99 -16.28 -17.13
CA GLY A 62 -0.86 -15.61 -16.49
C GLY A 62 -1.21 -15.02 -15.13
N LYS A 63 -2.41 -14.40 -15.04
CA LYS A 63 -2.95 -13.87 -13.79
C LYS A 63 -3.11 -14.95 -12.73
N LYS A 64 -3.55 -16.16 -13.11
CA LYS A 64 -3.65 -17.29 -12.17
C LYS A 64 -2.29 -17.67 -11.59
N ILE A 65 -1.27 -17.81 -12.43
CA ILE A 65 0.11 -18.09 -12.00
C ILE A 65 0.58 -16.99 -11.03
N PHE A 66 0.37 -15.73 -11.38
CA PHE A 66 0.74 -14.60 -10.53
C PHE A 66 0.05 -14.65 -9.16
N MET A 67 -1.26 -14.91 -9.16
CA MET A 67 -2.07 -14.92 -7.93
C MET A 67 -1.70 -16.08 -7.00
N GLU A 68 -1.25 -17.20 -7.55
CA GLU A 68 -0.84 -18.38 -6.78
C GLU A 68 0.57 -18.23 -6.20
N ASP A 69 1.52 -17.74 -6.99
CA ASP A 69 2.94 -17.77 -6.63
C ASP A 69 3.51 -16.40 -6.26
N CYS A 70 3.23 -15.38 -7.06
CA CYS A 70 3.84 -14.06 -6.91
C CYS A 70 3.13 -13.22 -5.84
N ARG A 71 1.81 -13.40 -5.68
CA ARG A 71 0.97 -12.59 -4.77
C ARG A 71 1.36 -12.69 -3.29
N LYS A 72 2.10 -13.76 -2.93
CA LYS A 72 2.65 -13.98 -1.60
C LYS A 72 3.60 -12.85 -1.16
N CYS A 73 4.28 -12.22 -2.12
CA CYS A 73 5.23 -11.14 -1.86
C CYS A 73 4.95 -9.87 -2.67
N HIS A 74 4.29 -9.98 -3.82
CA HIS A 74 3.99 -8.88 -4.72
C HIS A 74 2.51 -8.54 -4.73
N VAL A 75 2.17 -7.26 -4.87
CA VAL A 75 0.79 -6.85 -5.13
C VAL A 75 0.44 -7.04 -6.60
N SER A 76 -0.86 -7.17 -6.93
CA SER A 76 -1.35 -7.26 -8.33
C SER A 76 -0.81 -6.13 -9.19
N LYS A 77 -0.67 -6.40 -10.49
CA LYS A 77 -0.08 -5.43 -11.41
C LYS A 77 -0.83 -4.09 -11.46
N GLU A 78 -2.13 -4.14 -11.21
CA GLU A 78 -3.10 -3.03 -11.30
C GLU A 78 -3.14 -2.15 -10.03
N MET A 79 -2.41 -2.50 -8.96
CA MET A 79 -2.49 -1.78 -7.69
C MET A 79 -1.61 -0.52 -7.69
N ARG A 80 -2.08 0.58 -7.08
CA ARG A 80 -1.37 1.88 -7.05
C ARG A 80 0.04 1.86 -6.44
N HIS A 81 0.34 0.89 -5.58
CA HIS A 81 1.65 0.71 -4.94
C HIS A 81 2.45 -0.46 -5.53
N ASN A 82 2.11 -0.85 -6.76
CA ASN A 82 2.76 -1.98 -7.41
C ASN A 82 4.11 -1.61 -8.02
N TYR A 83 5.18 -2.19 -7.47
CA TYR A 83 6.54 -2.07 -8.00
C TYR A 83 6.80 -2.89 -9.28
N LEU A 84 5.84 -3.72 -9.70
CA LEU A 84 5.93 -4.52 -10.92
C LEU A 84 5.30 -3.86 -12.15
N ALA A 85 4.66 -2.70 -11.99
CA ALA A 85 4.06 -2.00 -13.12
C ALA A 85 5.16 -1.60 -14.11
N GLY A 86 5.01 -1.99 -15.37
CA GLY A 86 6.01 -1.73 -16.42
C GLY A 86 7.30 -2.55 -16.29
N VAL A 87 7.30 -3.65 -15.51
CA VAL A 87 8.53 -4.42 -15.26
C VAL A 87 9.05 -5.08 -16.54
N VAL A 88 8.16 -5.53 -17.43
CA VAL A 88 8.52 -6.20 -18.68
C VAL A 88 9.26 -5.23 -19.59
N GLU A 89 8.79 -3.99 -19.69
CA GLU A 89 9.39 -2.91 -20.50
C GLU A 89 10.73 -2.47 -19.90
N LYS A 90 10.82 -2.42 -18.56
CA LYS A 90 12.01 -1.95 -17.86
C LYS A 90 13.22 -2.87 -18.02
N VAL A 91 13.02 -4.18 -17.92
CA VAL A 91 14.15 -5.15 -17.90
C VAL A 91 14.18 -6.07 -19.12
N GLY A 92 13.09 -6.12 -19.88
CA GLY A 92 12.94 -7.03 -21.00
C GLY A 92 12.52 -8.44 -20.60
N THR A 93 11.79 -9.10 -21.49
CA THR A 93 11.23 -10.43 -21.27
C THR A 93 12.30 -11.48 -20.92
N THR A 94 13.40 -11.53 -21.67
CA THR A 94 14.46 -12.55 -21.48
C THR A 94 15.12 -12.44 -20.10
N TYR A 95 15.42 -11.21 -19.67
CA TYR A 95 15.98 -10.98 -18.35
C TYR A 95 14.99 -11.34 -17.26
N LEU A 96 13.72 -10.91 -17.39
CA LEU A 96 12.70 -11.19 -16.38
C LEU A 96 12.47 -12.70 -16.19
N LYS A 97 12.41 -13.47 -17.29
CA LYS A 97 12.35 -14.94 -17.23
C LYS A 97 13.54 -15.55 -16.50
N THR A 98 14.75 -15.05 -16.80
CA THR A 98 15.98 -15.50 -16.13
C THR A 98 15.96 -15.15 -14.65
N TYR A 99 15.49 -13.95 -14.31
CA TYR A 99 15.38 -13.49 -12.93
C TYR A 99 14.39 -14.33 -12.13
N LEU A 100 13.24 -14.70 -12.70
CA LEU A 100 12.23 -15.54 -12.04
C LEU A 100 12.70 -16.97 -11.77
N THR A 101 13.55 -17.53 -12.64
CA THR A 101 13.94 -18.95 -12.59
C THR A 101 15.33 -19.18 -12.00
N LYS A 102 16.24 -18.20 -12.12
CA LYS A 102 17.67 -18.32 -11.84
C LYS A 102 18.26 -17.06 -11.19
N GLN A 103 17.52 -16.43 -10.27
CA GLN A 103 18.02 -15.24 -9.56
C GLN A 103 19.35 -15.51 -8.85
N ASP A 104 19.52 -16.71 -8.28
CA ASP A 104 20.77 -17.15 -7.63
C ASP A 104 21.98 -17.07 -8.57
N SER A 105 21.78 -17.45 -9.83
CA SER A 105 22.80 -17.44 -10.87
C SER A 105 23.18 -16.01 -11.25
N LEU A 106 22.20 -15.09 -11.35
CA LEU A 106 22.45 -13.66 -11.59
C LEU A 106 23.27 -13.03 -10.46
N LEU A 107 22.91 -13.32 -9.21
CA LEU A 107 23.65 -12.84 -8.04
C LEU A 107 25.09 -13.39 -8.01
N LYS A 108 25.27 -14.68 -8.33
CA LYS A 108 26.60 -15.30 -8.43
C LYS A 108 27.45 -14.68 -9.53
N ALA A 109 26.83 -14.32 -10.65
CA ALA A 109 27.47 -13.62 -11.76
C ALA A 109 27.75 -12.14 -11.46
N LYS A 110 27.37 -11.64 -10.27
CA LYS A 110 27.47 -10.24 -9.86
C LYS A 110 26.71 -9.29 -10.80
N ASP A 111 25.57 -9.73 -11.30
CA ASP A 111 24.66 -8.87 -12.07
C ASP A 111 24.27 -7.64 -11.23
N GLU A 112 24.61 -6.45 -11.73
CA GLU A 112 24.50 -5.20 -10.97
C GLU A 112 23.05 -4.90 -10.60
N TYR A 113 22.11 -5.16 -11.52
CA TYR A 113 20.70 -4.90 -11.29
C TYR A 113 20.12 -5.83 -10.22
N ALA A 114 20.41 -7.13 -10.29
CA ALA A 114 19.98 -8.10 -9.30
C ALA A 114 20.58 -7.82 -7.91
N LEU A 115 21.86 -7.45 -7.84
CA LEU A 115 22.52 -7.06 -6.59
C LEU A 115 21.88 -5.81 -5.98
N LYS A 116 21.63 -4.79 -6.80
CA LYS A 116 20.99 -3.54 -6.34
C LYS A 116 19.58 -3.80 -5.82
N LEU A 117 18.78 -4.62 -6.52
CA LEU A 117 17.45 -5.01 -6.05
C LEU A 117 17.52 -5.79 -4.73
N LYS A 118 18.44 -6.75 -4.61
CA LYS A 118 18.63 -7.50 -3.36
C LYS A 118 18.97 -6.58 -2.19
N GLY A 119 19.85 -5.60 -2.41
CA GLY A 119 20.17 -4.57 -1.42
C GLY A 119 18.96 -3.72 -1.03
N PHE A 120 18.18 -3.26 -2.01
CA PHE A 120 16.99 -2.44 -1.78
C PHE A 120 15.94 -3.15 -0.91
N TRP A 121 15.78 -4.46 -1.07
CA TRP A 121 14.85 -5.27 -0.28
C TRP A 121 15.48 -5.91 0.98
N GLY A 122 16.58 -5.34 1.47
CA GLY A 122 17.18 -5.69 2.76
C GLY A 122 18.03 -6.96 2.77
N ASN A 123 18.51 -7.40 1.61
CA ASN A 123 19.38 -8.58 1.46
C ASN A 123 18.83 -9.87 2.09
N ASN A 124 17.50 -10.02 2.11
CA ASN A 124 16.86 -11.19 2.67
C ASN A 124 17.21 -12.48 1.88
N GLY A 125 16.95 -13.64 2.50
CA GLY A 125 17.24 -14.95 1.92
C GLY A 125 16.25 -15.38 0.82
N THR A 126 15.17 -14.63 0.60
CA THR A 126 14.16 -14.95 -0.41
C THR A 126 14.72 -14.71 -1.80
N MET A 127 14.62 -15.71 -2.65
CA MET A 127 15.09 -15.65 -4.03
C MET A 127 14.11 -16.36 -4.95
N HIS A 128 13.92 -15.80 -6.13
CA HIS A 128 13.15 -16.45 -7.18
C HIS A 128 13.95 -17.63 -7.76
N LYS A 129 13.33 -18.80 -7.75
CA LYS A 129 13.86 -20.05 -8.30
C LYS A 129 12.71 -20.95 -8.75
N PHE A 130 11.79 -20.37 -9.50
CA PHE A 130 10.62 -21.09 -9.99
C PHE A 130 11.01 -22.10 -11.08
N ASN A 131 10.34 -23.25 -11.09
CA ASN A 131 10.53 -24.29 -12.09
C ASN A 131 9.45 -24.23 -13.19
N TYR A 132 9.19 -23.01 -13.69
CA TYR A 132 8.21 -22.81 -14.75
C TYR A 132 8.70 -23.33 -16.10
N THR A 133 7.77 -23.89 -16.87
CA THR A 133 7.95 -24.15 -18.29
C THR A 133 8.00 -22.84 -19.08
N GLU A 134 8.52 -22.90 -20.30
CA GLU A 134 8.55 -21.74 -21.20
C GLU A 134 7.14 -21.19 -21.48
N LYS A 135 6.13 -22.08 -21.54
CA LYS A 135 4.73 -21.70 -21.71
C LYS A 135 4.21 -20.91 -20.51
N GLU A 136 4.44 -21.40 -19.29
CA GLU A 136 4.01 -20.71 -18.07
C GLU A 136 4.69 -19.35 -17.93
N LEU A 137 5.98 -19.27 -18.25
CA LEU A 137 6.71 -18.01 -18.30
C LEU A 137 6.08 -17.04 -19.29
N ASN A 138 5.74 -17.49 -20.51
CA ASN A 138 5.10 -16.63 -21.50
C ASN A 138 3.73 -16.13 -21.04
N LEU A 139 2.93 -16.98 -20.41
CA LEU A 139 1.63 -16.60 -19.83
C LEU A 139 1.81 -15.55 -18.72
N LEU A 140 2.73 -15.79 -17.79
CA LEU A 140 3.02 -14.84 -16.71
C LEU A 140 3.54 -13.50 -17.24
N ILE A 141 4.39 -13.52 -18.28
CA ILE A 141 4.86 -12.31 -18.94
C ILE A 141 3.71 -11.57 -19.61
N GLU A 142 2.78 -12.28 -20.26
CA GLU A 142 1.61 -11.66 -20.89
C GLU A 142 0.72 -10.96 -19.86
N TYR A 143 0.57 -11.54 -18.66
CA TYR A 143 -0.10 -10.85 -17.57
C TYR A 143 0.69 -9.60 -17.13
N LEU A 144 2.01 -9.68 -17.00
CA LEU A 144 2.83 -8.59 -16.45
C LEU A 144 3.07 -7.39 -17.40
N LYS A 145 2.76 -7.52 -18.69
CA LYS A 145 2.61 -6.40 -19.63
C LYS A 145 1.34 -5.64 -19.27
#